data_AF-A0AAU5E0T9-F1
#
_entry.id   AF-A0AAU5E0T9-F1
#
_cell.length_a   1.000
_cell.length_b   1.000
_cell.length_c   1.000
_cell.angle_alpha   90.00
_cell.angle_beta   90.00
_cell.angle_gamma   90.00
#
_symmetry.space_group_name_H-M   'P 1'
#
loop_
_entity.id
_entity.type
_entity.pdbx_description
1 polymer ?
#
loop_
_entity_poly.entity_id
_entity_poly.type
_entity_poly.pdbx_seq_one_letter_code
_entity_poly.pdbx_strand_id
1 'polypeptide(L)'
;MSGVPDIDDTELRILCMLHEGVNDATIARRLGVGHRTVQRRVHDLMQRWEVTGRFALGAHAQEVGLLGVTRDEPSRDIASNGAPRA
;
A
#
# COMPACT_ATOMS: atom_id res chain seq x y z
N MET A 1 10.24 -17.01 13.50
CA MET A 1 9.91 -15.73 14.18
C MET A 1 8.92 -15.01 13.27
N SER A 2 7.62 -15.28 13.42
CA SER A 2 6.58 -14.66 12.59
C SER A 2 5.97 -13.50 13.36
N GLY A 3 6.71 -12.41 13.44
CA GLY A 3 6.18 -11.11 13.84
C GLY A 3 6.09 -10.29 12.56
N VAL A 4 4.88 -9.94 12.14
CA VAL A 4 4.70 -8.97 11.05
C VAL A 4 5.47 -7.71 11.45
N PRO A 5 6.41 -7.21 10.63
CA PRO A 5 7.17 -6.02 10.98
C PRO A 5 6.21 -4.86 11.24
N ASP A 6 6.55 -3.98 12.19
CA ASP A 6 5.79 -2.77 12.47
C ASP A 6 5.84 -1.86 11.24
N ILE A 7 4.69 -1.75 10.57
CA ILE A 7 4.48 -1.02 9.31
C ILE A 7 3.28 -0.12 9.51
N ASP A 8 3.43 1.15 9.15
CA ASP A 8 2.31 2.09 9.16
C ASP A 8 1.44 1.98 7.90
N ASP A 9 0.22 2.53 7.95
CA ASP A 9 -0.71 2.49 6.80
C ASP A 9 -0.15 3.12 5.52
N THR A 10 0.78 4.08 5.63
CA THR A 10 1.42 4.72 4.48
C THR A 10 2.42 3.77 3.85
N GLU A 11 3.24 3.11 4.65
CA GLU A 11 4.19 2.10 4.24
C GLU A 11 3.48 0.91 3.59
N LEU A 12 2.36 0.45 4.14
CA LEU A 12 1.54 -0.59 3.53
C LEU A 12 1.06 -0.18 2.12
N ARG A 13 0.55 1.05 1.97
CA ARG A 13 0.13 1.59 0.66
C ARG A 13 1.29 1.71 -0.33
N ILE A 14 2.48 2.12 0.14
CA ILE A 14 3.71 2.15 -0.66
C ILE A 14 4.03 0.74 -1.16
N LEU A 15 4.01 -0.26 -0.28
CA LEU A 15 4.30 -1.66 -0.61
C LEU A 15 3.31 -2.24 -1.63
N CYS A 16 2.00 -1.98 -1.49
CA CYS A 16 0.99 -2.36 -2.49
C CYS A 16 1.34 -1.79 -3.87
N MET A 17 1.64 -0.49 -3.95
CA MET A 17 1.95 0.15 -5.22
C MET A 17 3.29 -0.30 -5.82
N LEU A 18 4.29 -0.60 -4.97
CA LEU A 18 5.54 -1.21 -5.43
C LEU A 18 5.32 -2.61 -6.02
N HIS A 19 4.45 -3.40 -5.39
CA HIS A 19 4.04 -4.70 -5.91
C HIS A 19 3.31 -4.60 -7.26
N GLU A 20 2.48 -3.56 -7.44
CA GLU A 20 1.85 -3.21 -8.73
C GLU A 20 2.86 -2.71 -9.81
N GLY A 21 4.13 -2.51 -9.47
CA GLY A 21 5.16 -2.01 -10.39
C GLY A 21 5.16 -0.49 -10.56
N VAL A 22 4.45 0.25 -9.70
CA VAL A 22 4.39 1.71 -9.73
C VAL A 22 5.71 2.32 -9.24
N ASN A 23 6.14 3.44 -9.83
CA ASN A 23 7.35 4.15 -9.40
C ASN A 23 7.11 5.18 -8.28
N ASP A 24 8.18 5.53 -7.56
CA ASP A 24 8.13 6.39 -6.38
C ASP A 24 7.54 7.79 -6.66
N ALA A 25 7.77 8.35 -7.86
CA ALA A 25 7.20 9.63 -8.26
C ALA A 25 5.68 9.56 -8.37
N THR A 26 5.15 8.46 -8.90
CA THR A 26 3.71 8.23 -9.01
C THR A 26 3.10 7.91 -7.65
N ILE A 27 3.78 7.13 -6.82
CA ILE A 27 3.40 6.85 -5.43
C ILE A 27 3.29 8.16 -4.64
N ALA A 28 4.30 9.03 -4.75
CA ALA A 28 4.32 10.33 -4.09
C ALA A 28 3.10 11.19 -4.47
N ARG A 29 2.79 11.24 -5.77
CA ARG A 29 1.60 11.93 -6.29
C ARG A 29 0.29 11.34 -5.76
N ARG A 30 0.16 10.00 -5.72
CA ARG A 30 -1.04 9.32 -5.22
C ARG A 30 -1.25 9.52 -3.71
N LEU A 31 -0.18 9.61 -2.94
CA LEU A 31 -0.22 9.81 -1.49
C LEU A 31 -0.22 11.28 -1.06
N GLY A 32 -0.03 12.23 -2.00
CA GLY A 32 0.05 13.66 -1.68
C GLY A 32 1.29 14.04 -0.86
N VAL A 33 2.39 13.28 -0.97
CA VAL A 33 3.63 13.51 -0.23
C VAL A 33 4.80 13.84 -1.17
N GLY A 34 5.89 14.38 -0.63
CA GLY A 34 7.10 14.64 -1.42
C GLY A 34 7.79 13.35 -1.89
N HIS A 35 8.36 13.36 -3.10
CA HIS A 35 9.07 12.21 -3.68
C HIS A 35 10.22 11.70 -2.78
N ARG A 36 10.97 12.60 -2.14
CA ARG A 36 12.03 12.24 -1.17
C ARG A 36 11.50 11.54 0.08
N THR A 37 10.25 11.79 0.46
CA THR A 37 9.60 11.09 1.58
C THR A 37 9.30 9.65 1.22
N VAL A 38 8.82 9.39 0.00
CA VAL A 38 8.62 8.02 -0.50
C VAL A 38 9.94 7.29 -0.59
N GLN A 39 10.95 7.88 -1.24
CA GLN A 39 12.27 7.26 -1.37
C GLN A 39 12.90 6.90 -0.02
N ARG A 40 12.80 7.80 0.97
CA ARG A 40 13.30 7.53 2.33
C ARG A 40 12.56 6.34 2.95
N ARG A 41 11.22 6.33 2.93
CA ARG A 41 10.42 5.22 3.47
C ARG A 41 10.72 3.89 2.78
N VAL A 42 10.86 3.87 1.45
CA VAL A 42 11.23 2.67 0.69
C VAL A 42 12.62 2.18 1.09
N HIS A 43 13.59 3.08 1.21
CA HIS A 43 14.93 2.73 1.67
C HIS A 43 14.90 2.16 3.10
N ASP A 44 14.16 2.78 4.01
CA ASP A 44 14.05 2.32 5.40
C ASP A 44 13.35 0.96 5.50
N LEU A 45 12.34 0.70 4.65
CA LEU A 45 11.72 -0.63 4.52
C LEU A 45 12.71 -1.67 4.00
N MET A 46 13.48 -1.34 2.96
CA MET A 46 14.52 -2.22 2.41
C MET A 46 15.58 -2.58 3.44
N GLN A 47 16.04 -1.61 4.24
CA GLN A 47 17.01 -1.84 5.30
C GLN A 47 16.42 -2.71 6.42
N ARG A 48 15.20 -2.42 6.88
CA ARG A 48 14.53 -3.19 7.94
C ARG A 48 14.32 -4.65 7.57
N TRP A 49 14.08 -4.95 6.29
CA TRP A 49 13.75 -6.30 5.82
C TRP A 49 14.91 -6.98 5.09
N GLU A 50 16.07 -6.33 5.06
CA GLU A 50 17.27 -6.82 4.39
C GLU A 50 17.04 -7.16 2.90
N VAL A 51 16.09 -6.46 2.26
CA VAL A 51 15.73 -6.66 0.87
C VAL A 51 16.45 -5.63 -0.01
N THR A 52 17.09 -6.10 -1.08
CA THR A 52 17.70 -5.23 -2.08
C THR A 52 16.79 -5.08 -3.30
N GLY A 53 16.25 -3.88 -3.47
CA GLY A 53 15.48 -3.47 -4.63
C GLY A 53 13.99 -3.32 -4.34
N ARG A 54 13.40 -2.26 -4.89
CA ARG A 54 11.98 -1.92 -4.70
C ARG A 54 11.00 -3.00 -5.20
N PHE A 55 11.36 -3.70 -6.26
CA PHE A 55 10.56 -4.82 -6.79
C PHE A 55 10.58 -6.01 -5.85
N ALA A 56 11.77 -6.38 -5.37
CA ALA A 56 11.91 -7.42 -4.37
C ALA A 56 11.18 -7.04 -3.08
N LEU A 57 11.19 -5.76 -2.68
CA LEU A 57 10.46 -5.29 -1.51
C LEU A 57 8.93 -5.49 -1.66
N GLY A 58 8.35 -5.13 -2.80
CA GLY A 58 6.93 -5.35 -3.09
C GLY A 58 6.57 -6.84 -3.17
N ALA A 59 7.44 -7.68 -3.74
CA ALA A 59 7.25 -9.13 -3.75
C ALA A 59 7.31 -9.73 -2.34
N HIS A 60 8.31 -9.33 -1.55
CA HIS A 60 8.48 -9.80 -0.18
C HIS A 60 7.28 -9.46 0.70
N ALA A 61 6.70 -8.26 0.55
CA ALA A 61 5.47 -7.88 1.25
C ALA A 61 4.30 -8.84 0.98
N GLN A 62 4.18 -9.36 -0.26
CA GLN A 62 3.19 -10.38 -0.59
C GLN A 62 3.53 -11.72 0.08
N GLU A 63 4.79 -12.14 0.02
CA GLU A 63 5.27 -13.41 0.59
C GLU A 63 5.05 -13.51 2.10
N VAL A 64 5.25 -12.40 2.83
CA VAL A 64 4.99 -12.34 4.27
C VAL A 64 3.52 -12.09 4.62
N GLY A 65 2.64 -12.04 3.63
CA GLY A 65 1.18 -11.95 3.82
C GLY A 65 0.63 -10.55 4.11
N LEU A 66 1.41 -9.49 3.93
CA LEU A 66 0.95 -8.10 4.15
C LEU A 66 0.00 -7.61 3.06
N LEU A 67 0.19 -8.10 1.84
CA LEU A 67 -0.62 -7.70 0.68
C LEU A 67 -1.88 -8.58 0.50
N GLY A 68 -2.29 -9.27 1.57
CA GLY A 68 -3.40 -10.23 1.58
C GLY A 68 -4.74 -9.60 1.96
N VAL A 69 -5.66 -9.62 0.98
CA VAL A 69 -7.08 -9.28 1.07
C VAL A 69 -7.33 -7.80 1.36
N THR A 70 -7.36 -7.02 0.28
CA THR A 70 -8.54 -6.17 0.09
C THR A 70 -9.73 -7.07 0.38
N ARG A 71 -10.38 -6.90 1.53
CA ARG A 71 -11.78 -7.33 1.63
C ARG A 71 -12.44 -6.53 0.54
N ASP A 72 -12.67 -7.21 -0.58
CA ASP A 72 -13.75 -6.89 -1.47
C ASP A 72 -14.92 -6.65 -0.53
N GLU A 73 -15.33 -5.39 -0.38
CA GLU A 73 -16.63 -5.03 0.14
C GLU A 73 -17.55 -5.01 -1.09
N PRO A 74 -18.15 -6.14 -1.53
CA PRO A 74 -19.28 -6.09 -2.42
C PRO A 74 -20.53 -5.81 -1.56
N SER A 75 -20.55 -4.67 -0.87
CA SER A 75 -21.79 -4.12 -0.31
C SER A 75 -21.81 -2.63 -0.58
N ARG A 76 -22.01 -2.32 -1.86
CA ARG A 76 -22.85 -1.19 -2.26
C ARG A 76 -24.27 -1.45 -1.75
N ASP A 77 -24.46 -1.40 -0.43
CA ASP A 77 -25.78 -1.36 0.17
C ASP A 77 -26.29 0.08 0.10
N ILE A 78 -26.92 0.38 -1.03
CA ILE A 78 -28.17 1.13 -1.17
C ILE A 78 -28.42 2.21 -0.09
N ALA A 79 -27.74 3.34 -0.19
CA ALA A 79 -28.23 4.59 0.42
C ALA A 79 -27.99 5.77 -0.54
N SER A 80 -28.66 5.73 -1.69
CA SER A 80 -28.98 6.95 -2.43
C SER A 80 -30.49 7.01 -2.64
N ASN A 81 -31.12 7.72 -1.72
CA ASN A 81 -32.20 8.68 -1.91
C ASN A 81 -33.17 8.49 -3.10
N GLY A 82 -34.44 8.28 -2.77
CA GLY A 82 -35.55 8.25 -3.73
C GLY A 82 -36.89 8.63 -3.10
N ALA A 83 -36.96 9.71 -2.33
CA ALA A 83 -38.18 10.52 -2.22
C ALA A 83 -37.91 11.81 -3.02
N PRO A 84 -38.78 12.25 -3.94
CA PRO A 84 -40.23 12.40 -3.74
C PRO A 84 -41.10 11.92 -4.93
N ARG A 85 -42.39 11.67 -4.69
CA ARG A 85 -43.42 11.89 -5.73
C ARG A 85 -44.64 12.55 -5.10
N ALA A 86 -45.16 13.50 -5.87
CA ALA A 86 -46.27 14.42 -5.69
C ALA A 86 -47.49 13.88 -4.94
#